data_AF-A0A1K1LBJ7-F1
#
_entry.id   AF-A0A1K1LBJ7-F1
#
_cell.length_a   1.000
_cell.length_b   1.000
_cell.length_c   1.000
_cell.angle_alpha   90.00
_cell.angle_beta   90.00
_cell.angle_gamma   90.00
#
_symmetry.space_group_name_H-M   'P 1'
#
loop_
_entity.id
_entity.type
_entity.pdbx_description
1 polymer ?
#
loop_
_entity_poly.entity_id
_entity_poly.type
_entity_poly.pdbx_seq_one_letter_code
_entity_poly.pdbx_strand_id
1 'polypeptide(L)'
;MDGITVAEGGQVRVELEDGLVVGSATYTAAVLRQLNAGAVLAAAEAAERLVSTATGLELVSSPARMGAELLRRQIARLEDDNGGKFDGPLSLEHLGKASARDLDSLNFAARLLDQGAEKSLEGVAGRGRNAAGSDQSRDAAGPAGQPGGAAGE
;
A
#
# COMPACT_ATOMS: atom_id res chain seq x y z
N MET A 1 15.41 15.59 1.30
CA MET A 1 14.35 14.94 0.50
C MET A 1 13.06 15.38 1.15
N ASP A 2 12.70 16.63 0.91
CA ASP A 2 11.57 17.32 1.53
C ASP A 2 10.44 17.30 0.49
N GLY A 3 9.28 16.73 0.80
CA GLY A 3 8.15 16.67 -0.15
C GLY A 3 7.37 15.35 -0.20
N ILE A 4 7.72 14.34 0.60
CA ILE A 4 6.91 13.13 0.75
C ILE A 4 6.26 13.13 2.13
N THR A 5 4.93 12.97 2.16
CA THR A 5 4.15 12.90 3.39
C THR A 5 3.32 11.63 3.40
N VAL A 6 3.48 10.81 4.43
CA VAL A 6 2.65 9.61 4.65
C VAL A 6 1.38 10.04 5.37
N ALA A 7 0.22 9.76 4.78
CA ALA A 7 -1.08 10.04 5.39
C ALA A 7 -1.65 8.79 6.08
N GLU A 8 -2.51 8.99 7.08
CA GLU A 8 -3.28 7.91 7.70
C GLU A 8 -4.16 7.22 6.63
N GLY A 9 -4.22 5.88 6.66
CA GLY A 9 -5.04 5.10 5.72
C GLY A 9 -4.31 4.50 4.52
N GLY A 10 -2.97 4.41 4.55
CA GLY A 10 -2.21 3.74 3.49
C GLY A 10 -2.13 4.57 2.21
N GLN A 11 -1.92 5.87 2.38
CA GLN A 11 -1.67 6.81 1.29
C GLN A 11 -0.36 7.55 1.50
N VAL A 12 0.29 7.90 0.40
CA VAL A 12 1.51 8.71 0.39
C VAL A 12 1.32 9.85 -0.59
N ARG A 13 1.49 11.08 -0.12
CA ARG A 13 1.53 12.27 -0.97
C ARG A 13 2.98 12.59 -1.32
N VAL A 14 3.24 12.90 -2.57
CA VAL A 14 4.55 13.30 -3.09
C VAL A 14 4.43 14.56 -3.93
N GLU A 15 5.26 15.56 -3.62
CA GLU A 15 5.43 16.75 -4.46
C GLU A 15 6.16 16.38 -5.75
N LEU A 16 5.73 16.99 -6.85
CA LEU A 16 6.30 16.88 -8.19
C LEU A 16 7.06 18.18 -8.46
N GLU A 17 8.36 18.08 -8.74
CA GLU A 17 9.25 19.23 -8.89
C GLU A 17 9.01 19.96 -10.21
N ASP A 18 8.81 19.22 -11.30
CA ASP A 18 8.49 19.80 -12.62
C ASP A 18 6.98 19.87 -12.87
N GLY A 19 6.22 19.04 -12.15
CA GLY A 19 4.78 18.95 -12.25
C GLY A 19 4.32 18.05 -13.41
N LEU A 20 3.05 17.63 -13.34
CA LEU A 20 2.45 16.77 -14.35
C LEU A 20 1.30 17.48 -15.06
N VAL A 21 1.44 17.64 -16.38
CA VAL A 21 0.43 18.29 -17.21
C VAL A 21 -0.64 17.29 -17.63
N VAL A 22 -1.90 17.58 -17.27
CA VAL A 22 -3.08 16.84 -17.72
C VAL A 22 -4.12 17.83 -18.24
N GLY A 23 -4.47 17.71 -19.53
CA GLY A 23 -5.29 18.72 -20.21
C GLY A 23 -4.57 20.06 -20.25
N SER A 24 -5.21 21.10 -19.71
CA SER A 24 -4.64 22.45 -19.60
C SER A 24 -4.09 22.77 -18.20
N ALA A 25 -4.16 21.83 -17.26
CA ALA A 25 -3.74 22.02 -15.87
C ALA A 25 -2.40 21.35 -15.61
N THR A 26 -1.57 22.00 -14.80
CA THR A 26 -0.33 21.44 -14.26
C THR A 26 -0.56 21.11 -12.80
N TYR A 27 -0.39 19.84 -12.45
CA TYR A 27 -0.52 19.35 -11.09
C TYR A 27 0.86 19.25 -10.44
N THR A 28 0.98 19.74 -9.21
CA THR A 28 2.23 19.87 -8.47
C THR A 28 2.41 18.77 -7.42
N ALA A 29 1.39 17.96 -7.15
CA ALA A 29 1.50 16.82 -6.26
C ALA A 29 0.71 15.60 -6.75
N ALA A 30 1.16 14.42 -6.33
CA ALA A 30 0.46 13.16 -6.53
C ALA A 30 0.16 12.48 -5.20
N VAL A 31 -1.03 11.90 -5.09
CA VAL A 31 -1.44 11.05 -3.96
C VAL A 31 -1.49 9.61 -4.42
N LEU A 32 -0.65 8.78 -3.82
CA LEU A 32 -0.57 7.34 -4.07
C LEU A 32 -1.35 6.56 -3.01
N ARG A 33 -1.92 5.42 -3.41
CA ARG A 33 -2.64 4.49 -2.55
C ARG A 33 -2.19 3.05 -2.76
N GLN A 34 -2.37 2.23 -1.72
CA GLN A 34 -2.20 0.79 -1.84
C GLN A 34 -3.14 0.21 -2.92
N LEU A 35 -2.60 -0.72 -3.71
CA LEU A 35 -3.38 -1.43 -4.72
C LEU A 35 -4.21 -2.53 -4.05
N ASN A 36 -5.43 -2.71 -4.54
CA ASN A 36 -6.21 -3.90 -4.22
C ASN A 36 -5.95 -5.01 -5.26
N ALA A 37 -6.37 -6.23 -4.96
CA ALA A 37 -6.17 -7.38 -5.83
C ALA A 37 -6.72 -7.14 -7.26
N GLY A 38 -7.90 -6.50 -7.37
CA GLY A 38 -8.49 -6.19 -8.68
C GLY A 38 -7.61 -5.26 -9.52
N ALA A 39 -6.98 -4.25 -8.91
CA ALA A 39 -6.08 -3.35 -9.61
C ALA A 39 -4.77 -4.03 -10.04
N VAL A 40 -4.25 -4.97 -9.24
CA VAL A 40 -3.08 -5.79 -9.59
C VAL A 40 -3.39 -6.72 -10.76
N LEU A 41 -4.53 -7.42 -10.73
CA LEU A 41 -4.96 -8.30 -11.82
C LEU A 41 -5.17 -7.52 -13.12
N ALA A 42 -5.84 -6.37 -13.04
CA ALA A 42 -6.04 -5.51 -14.21
C ALA A 42 -4.74 -4.92 -14.75
N ALA A 43 -3.70 -4.75 -13.91
CA ALA A 43 -2.37 -4.34 -14.37
C ALA A 43 -1.65 -5.49 -15.09
N ALA A 44 -1.76 -6.72 -14.57
CA ALA A 44 -1.18 -7.90 -15.18
C ALA A 44 -1.77 -8.16 -16.57
N GLU A 45 -3.10 -8.15 -16.70
CA GLU A 45 -3.81 -8.28 -17.97
C GLU A 45 -3.38 -7.20 -18.98
N ALA A 46 -3.34 -5.94 -18.54
CA ALA A 46 -2.90 -4.84 -19.41
C ALA A 46 -1.41 -4.91 -19.79
N ALA A 47 -0.59 -5.62 -19.01
CA ALA A 47 0.83 -5.82 -19.28
C ALA A 47 1.09 -6.97 -20.27
N GLU A 48 0.09 -7.77 -20.61
CA GLU A 48 0.17 -8.80 -21.63
C GLU A 48 0.22 -8.20 -23.04
N ARG A 49 0.94 -8.87 -23.92
CA ARG A 49 1.03 -8.51 -25.34
C ARG A 49 1.06 -9.78 -26.17
N LEU A 50 0.26 -9.78 -27.23
CA LEU A 50 0.36 -10.79 -28.28
C LEU A 50 1.57 -10.48 -29.15
N VAL A 51 2.50 -11.42 -29.24
CA VAL A 51 3.70 -11.34 -30.08
C VAL A 51 3.68 -12.47 -31.10
N SER A 52 4.16 -12.17 -32.31
CA SER A 52 4.38 -13.18 -33.33
C SER A 52 5.73 -13.84 -33.08
N THR A 53 5.73 -15.17 -32.97
CA THR A 53 6.93 -16.00 -32.87
C THR A 53 7.05 -16.87 -34.12
N ALA A 54 8.12 -17.66 -34.22
CA ALA A 54 8.32 -18.59 -35.33
C ALA A 54 7.27 -19.73 -35.36
N THR A 55 6.61 -20.01 -34.22
CA THR A 55 5.65 -21.11 -34.06
C THR A 55 4.19 -20.65 -34.02
N GLY A 56 3.92 -19.34 -33.97
CA GLY A 56 2.58 -18.79 -33.97
C GLY A 56 2.46 -17.50 -33.19
N LEU A 57 1.24 -17.18 -32.74
CA LEU A 57 0.98 -16.07 -31.83
C LEU A 57 1.11 -16.56 -30.38
N GLU A 58 1.88 -15.83 -29.58
CA GLU A 58 2.09 -16.12 -28.17
C GLU A 58 1.73 -14.90 -27.33
N LEU A 59 1.12 -15.13 -26.18
CA LEU A 59 0.85 -14.09 -25.21
C LEU A 59 2.02 -14.01 -24.23
N VAL A 60 2.69 -12.86 -24.19
CA VAL A 60 3.84 -12.63 -23.31
C VAL A 60 3.56 -11.47 -22.36
N SER A 61 3.96 -11.63 -21.10
CA SER A 61 3.90 -10.56 -20.11
C SER A 61 5.12 -9.65 -20.26
N SER A 62 4.91 -8.33 -20.29
CA SER A 62 5.99 -7.35 -20.32
C SER A 62 6.30 -6.81 -18.90
N PRO A 63 7.49 -7.10 -18.32
CA PRO A 63 7.83 -6.59 -16.99
C PRO A 63 7.86 -5.07 -16.90
N ALA A 64 8.36 -4.39 -17.94
CA ALA A 64 8.38 -2.93 -17.99
C ALA A 64 6.96 -2.34 -18.04
N ARG A 65 6.07 -2.95 -18.84
CA ARG A 65 4.67 -2.52 -18.91
C ARG A 65 3.95 -2.78 -17.58
N MET A 66 4.24 -3.90 -16.92
CA MET A 66 3.69 -4.21 -15.60
C MET A 66 4.04 -3.13 -14.58
N GLY A 67 5.31 -2.70 -14.52
CA GLY A 67 5.73 -1.61 -13.63
C GLY A 67 4.96 -0.30 -13.87
N ALA A 68 4.82 0.11 -15.14
CA ALA A 68 4.07 1.31 -15.50
C ALA A 68 2.57 1.19 -15.19
N GLU A 69 1.98 0.02 -15.44
CA GLU A 69 0.57 -0.27 -15.17
C GLU A 69 0.25 -0.29 -13.66
N LEU A 70 1.16 -0.80 -12.83
CA LEU A 70 1.04 -0.74 -11.39
C LEU A 70 1.12 0.71 -10.89
N LEU A 71 2.17 1.44 -11.29
CA LEU A 71 2.41 2.81 -10.83
C LEU A 71 1.25 3.74 -11.20
N ARG A 72 0.77 3.72 -12.44
CA ARG A 72 -0.35 4.58 -12.87
C ARG A 72 -1.65 4.32 -12.10
N ARG A 73 -1.83 3.09 -11.58
CA ARG A 73 -2.99 2.70 -10.75
C ARG A 73 -2.80 3.03 -9.27
N GLN A 74 -1.56 3.06 -8.79
CA GLN A 74 -1.22 3.52 -7.45
C GLN A 74 -1.47 5.02 -7.31
N ILE A 75 -1.21 5.81 -8.36
CA ILE A 75 -1.54 7.25 -8.39
C ILE A 75 -3.07 7.41 -8.41
N ALA A 76 -3.62 7.68 -7.22
CA ALA A 76 -5.06 7.81 -6.99
C ALA A 76 -5.59 9.18 -7.40
N ARG A 77 -4.74 10.20 -7.27
CA ARG A 77 -5.12 11.59 -7.55
C ARG A 77 -3.88 12.44 -7.84
N LEU A 78 -4.05 13.46 -8.67
CA LEU A 78 -3.13 14.60 -8.76
C LEU A 78 -3.78 15.85 -8.15
N GLU A 79 -2.96 16.72 -7.56
CA GLU A 79 -3.40 17.95 -6.90
C GLU A 79 -2.56 19.13 -7.42
N ASP A 80 -3.21 20.28 -7.59
CA ASP A 80 -2.53 21.56 -7.87
C ASP A 80 -2.64 22.51 -6.66
N ASP A 81 -1.81 23.56 -6.67
CA ASP A 81 -1.72 24.52 -5.56
C ASP A 81 -2.99 25.37 -5.38
N ASN A 82 -3.88 25.39 -6.37
CA ASN A 82 -5.15 26.13 -6.33
C ASN A 82 -6.34 25.25 -5.90
N GLY A 83 -6.07 24.02 -5.44
CA GLY A 83 -7.08 23.07 -4.97
C GLY A 83 -7.75 22.28 -6.10
N GLY A 84 -7.25 22.38 -7.33
CA GLY A 84 -7.66 21.54 -8.44
C GLY A 84 -7.21 20.10 -8.24
N LYS A 85 -8.06 19.16 -8.66
CA LYS A 85 -7.86 17.73 -8.47
C LYS A 85 -8.13 16.97 -9.76
N PHE A 86 -7.29 15.99 -10.04
CA PHE A 86 -7.53 14.99 -11.07
C PHE A 86 -7.58 13.62 -10.42
N ASP A 87 -8.77 13.01 -10.34
CA ASP A 87 -8.91 11.66 -9.81
C ASP A 87 -8.42 10.63 -10.85
N GLY A 88 -7.54 9.74 -10.41
CA GLY A 88 -6.94 8.68 -11.22
C GLY A 88 -7.84 7.45 -11.40
N PRO A 89 -7.30 6.36 -11.98
CA PRO A 89 -5.89 6.13 -12.29
C PRO A 89 -5.41 6.91 -13.52
N LEU A 90 -4.11 7.22 -13.59
CA LEU A 90 -3.55 7.88 -14.77
C LEU A 90 -3.63 6.97 -16.00
N SER A 91 -3.75 7.58 -17.17
CA SER A 91 -3.45 6.92 -18.44
C SER A 91 -1.93 6.74 -18.57
N LEU A 92 -1.49 5.79 -19.40
CA LEU A 92 -0.06 5.66 -19.72
C LEU A 92 0.48 6.91 -20.42
N GLU A 93 -0.35 7.60 -21.21
CA GLU A 93 0.03 8.86 -21.85
C GLU A 93 0.29 9.95 -20.82
N HIS A 94 -0.56 10.08 -19.80
CA HIS A 94 -0.32 11.01 -18.70
C HIS A 94 0.96 10.65 -17.96
N LEU A 95 1.14 9.39 -17.55
CA LEU A 95 2.35 8.97 -16.85
C LEU A 95 3.62 9.22 -17.69
N GLY A 96 3.54 9.04 -19.01
CA GLY A 96 4.65 9.31 -19.94
C GLY A 96 5.02 10.79 -20.11
N LYS A 97 4.20 11.73 -19.61
CA LYS A 97 4.51 13.17 -19.57
C LYS A 97 5.28 13.58 -18.33
N ALA A 98 5.40 12.71 -17.33
CA ALA A 98 6.20 13.01 -16.14
C ALA A 98 7.67 13.19 -16.53
N SER A 99 8.34 14.15 -15.89
CA SER A 99 9.79 14.27 -16.03
C SER A 99 10.48 13.03 -15.43
N ALA A 100 11.73 12.78 -15.81
CA ALA A 100 12.50 11.68 -15.23
C ALA A 100 12.62 11.82 -13.70
N ARG A 101 12.78 13.05 -13.21
CA ARG A 101 12.90 13.34 -11.78
C ARG A 101 11.59 13.07 -11.04
N ASP A 102 10.46 13.50 -11.59
CA ASP A 102 9.15 13.25 -11.00
C ASP A 102 8.77 11.78 -11.05
N LEU A 103 9.13 11.08 -12.13
CA LEU A 103 8.96 9.63 -12.24
C LEU A 103 9.77 8.89 -11.15
N ASP A 104 10.99 9.32 -10.87
CA ASP A 104 11.81 8.74 -9.80
C ASP A 104 11.17 8.98 -8.40
N SER A 105 10.67 10.18 -8.14
CA SER A 105 9.95 10.52 -6.91
C SER A 105 8.68 9.69 -6.74
N LEU A 106 7.89 9.51 -7.80
CA LEU A 106 6.70 8.65 -7.81
C LEU A 106 7.04 7.19 -7.52
N ASN A 107 8.08 6.64 -8.17
CA ASN A 107 8.53 5.26 -7.92
C ASN A 107 9.05 5.08 -6.50
N PHE A 108 9.75 6.07 -5.95
CA PHE A 108 10.21 6.02 -4.57
C PHE A 108 9.05 6.04 -3.58
N ALA A 109 8.06 6.92 -3.79
CA ALA A 109 6.85 6.97 -2.97
C ALA A 109 6.05 5.65 -3.03
N ALA A 110 5.94 5.02 -4.20
CA ALA A 110 5.31 3.71 -4.36
C ALA A 110 6.00 2.62 -3.51
N ARG A 111 7.34 2.56 -3.54
CA ARG A 111 8.10 1.60 -2.71
C ARG A 111 7.93 1.86 -1.22
N LEU A 112 7.90 3.14 -0.80
CA LEU A 112 7.67 3.51 0.60
C LEU A 112 6.28 3.05 1.07
N LEU A 113 5.28 3.22 0.21
CA LEU A 113 3.92 2.82 0.46
C LEU A 113 3.80 1.30 0.64
N ASP A 114 4.51 0.51 -0.18
CA ASP A 114 4.53 -0.95 -0.10
C ASP A 114 5.23 -1.44 1.18
N GLN A 115 6.38 -0.86 1.55
CA GLN A 115 7.07 -1.17 2.80
C GLN A 115 6.24 -0.83 4.06
N GLY A 116 5.48 0.27 4.01
CA GLY A 116 4.59 0.65 5.11
C GLY A 116 3.45 -0.35 5.33
N ALA A 117 2.92 -0.92 4.25
CA ALA A 117 1.91 -1.97 4.32
C ALA A 117 2.46 -3.27 4.93
N GLU A 118 3.67 -3.69 4.54
CA GLU A 118 4.35 -4.87 5.11
C GLU A 118 4.55 -4.76 6.63
N LYS A 119 5.12 -3.63 7.10
CA LYS A 119 5.31 -3.39 8.55
C LYS A 119 4.01 -3.39 9.33
N SER A 120 2.94 -2.88 8.73
CA SER A 120 1.60 -2.88 9.36
C SER A 120 1.06 -4.31 9.53
N LEU A 121 1.28 -5.19 8.55
CA LEU A 121 0.91 -6.61 8.64
C LEU A 121 1.72 -7.34 9.71
N GLU A 122 3.02 -7.08 9.82
CA GLU A 122 3.87 -7.65 10.89
C GLU A 122 3.40 -7.24 12.29
N GLY A 123 3.04 -5.96 12.48
CA GLY A 123 2.48 -5.46 13.73
C GLY A 123 1.14 -6.09 14.11
N VAL A 124 0.29 -6.42 13.12
CA VAL A 124 -0.96 -7.19 13.34
C VAL A 124 -0.65 -8.65 13.70
N ALA A 125 0.26 -9.30 12.99
CA ALA A 125 0.66 -10.68 13.24
C ALA A 125 1.29 -10.87 14.65
N GLY A 126 2.01 -9.86 15.15
CA GLY A 126 2.53 -9.82 16.53
C GLY A 126 1.43 -9.78 17.60
N ARG A 127 0.34 -9.04 17.35
CA ARG A 127 -0.80 -8.96 18.29
C ARG A 127 -1.59 -10.28 18.38
N GLY A 128 -1.71 -11.01 17.28
CA GLY A 128 -2.43 -12.30 17.26
C GLY A 128 -1.74 -13.41 18.06
N ARG A 129 -0.41 -13.39 18.17
CA ARG A 129 0.35 -14.42 18.91
C ARG A 129 0.38 -14.21 20.42
N ASN A 130 0.31 -12.96 20.88
CA ASN A 130 0.41 -12.63 22.32
C ASN A 130 -0.94 -12.69 23.05
N ALA A 131 -2.07 -12.66 22.33
CA ALA A 131 -3.40 -12.71 22.94
C ALA A 131 -3.90 -14.14 23.22
N ALA A 132 -3.26 -15.18 22.66
CA ALA A 132 -3.71 -16.57 22.76
C ALA A 132 -2.95 -17.42 23.80
N GLY A 133 -2.03 -16.83 24.58
CA GLY A 133 -1.07 -17.58 25.41
C GLY A 133 -1.06 -17.30 26.91
N SER A 134 -1.93 -16.42 27.44
CA SER A 134 -1.85 -16.01 28.85
C SER A 134 -3.20 -16.06 29.57
N ASP A 135 -3.79 -17.25 29.74
CA ASP A 135 -4.80 -17.44 30.79
C ASP A 135 -4.98 -18.87 31.32
N GLN A 136 -3.92 -19.69 31.37
CA GLN A 136 -3.97 -20.96 32.12
C GLN A 136 -2.71 -21.16 32.94
N SER A 137 -2.56 -20.37 34.01
CA SER A 137 -1.75 -20.75 35.16
C SER A 137 -1.86 -19.69 36.25
N ARG A 138 -2.98 -19.70 36.98
CA ARG A 138 -3.05 -19.29 38.38
C ARG A 138 -4.39 -19.75 38.96
N ASP A 139 -4.31 -20.19 40.21
CA ASP A 139 -5.41 -20.41 41.15
C ASP A 139 -6.05 -21.82 41.23
N ALA A 140 -5.28 -22.74 41.82
CA ALA A 140 -5.82 -23.67 42.80
C ALA A 140 -4.74 -24.09 43.81
N ALA A 141 -4.33 -23.16 44.69
CA ALA A 141 -3.51 -23.47 45.86
C ALA A 141 -4.03 -22.73 47.11
N GLY A 142 -4.74 -23.49 47.96
CA GLY A 142 -4.99 -23.22 49.39
C GLY A 142 -6.21 -22.35 49.75
N PRO A 143 -6.72 -22.40 50.99
CA PRO A 143 -6.02 -22.85 52.21
C PRO A 143 -6.77 -23.87 53.09
N ALA A 144 -5.99 -24.52 53.96
CA ALA A 144 -6.47 -25.33 55.08
C ALA A 144 -7.19 -24.46 56.13
N GLY A 145 -8.44 -24.81 56.43
CA GLY A 145 -9.23 -24.22 57.51
C GLY A 145 -9.36 -25.20 58.69
N GLN A 146 -8.82 -24.80 59.84
CA GLN A 146 -8.90 -25.50 61.12
C GLN A 146 -10.09 -24.93 61.91
N PRO A 147 -11.09 -25.72 62.35
CA PRO A 147 -12.11 -25.23 63.28
C PRO A 147 -11.73 -25.55 64.74
N GLY A 148 -11.48 -24.50 65.51
CA GLY A 148 -11.47 -24.54 66.98
C GLY A 148 -12.88 -24.74 67.52
N GLY A 149 -13.01 -25.59 68.54
CA GLY A 149 -14.29 -26.09 69.04
C GLY A 149 -15.00 -25.23 70.10
N ALA A 150 -16.18 -25.71 70.50
CA ALA A 150 -16.74 -25.57 71.84
C ALA A 150 -17.94 -26.52 72.07
N ALA A 151 -17.89 -27.18 73.23
CA ALA A 151 -18.98 -27.63 74.12
C ALA A 151 -19.87 -28.86 73.78
N GLY A 152 -19.80 -29.85 74.68
CA GLY A 152 -20.77 -30.94 74.87
C GLY A 152 -20.35 -31.84 76.04
N GLU A 153 -20.87 -31.50 77.24
CA GLU A 153 -20.95 -32.24 78.53
C GLU A 153 -19.68 -32.70 79.28
#